data_AF-A0A535U3G8-F1
#
_entry.id   AF-A0A535U3G8-F1
#
_cell.length_a   1.000
_cell.length_b   1.000
_cell.length_c   1.000
_cell.angle_alpha   90.00
_cell.angle_beta   90.00
_cell.angle_gamma   90.00
#
_symmetry.space_group_name_H-M   'P 1'
#
loop_
_entity.id
_entity.type
_entity.pdbx_description
1 polymer ?
#
loop_
_entity_poly.entity_id
_entity_poly.type
_entity_poly.pdbx_seq_one_letter_code
_entity_poly.pdbx_strand_id
1 'polypeptide(L)'
;MSLTLSPLGITLAVAFTVGLAGTLGWMLRVPPPAPRGATSTVRSVESIRKVLVPILDLGASVRAVELAARLNQGHKAEMLIVYVHEIPLQAPLAMPEKDPRIQRALNAAAFIATQHAIQPRTKVNVARQAGHRIVEIAREENVDLIVMGISHQNRPNESPLGRVAEHVVRGCRARRWR
;
A
#
# COMPACT_ATOMS: atom_id res chain seq x y z
N MET A 1 -2.05 47.30 52.31
CA MET A 1 -1.36 47.41 51.01
C MET A 1 -2.36 47.89 49.98
N SER A 2 -2.46 49.21 49.78
CA SER A 2 -3.33 49.83 48.77
C SER A 2 -2.66 49.68 47.40
N LEU A 3 -3.26 48.89 46.50
CA LEU A 3 -2.84 48.86 45.10
C LEU A 3 -3.17 50.21 44.47
N THR A 4 -2.17 51.07 44.32
CA THR A 4 -2.27 52.28 43.50
C THR A 4 -2.25 51.84 42.03
N LEU A 5 -3.45 51.61 41.48
CA LEU A 5 -3.64 51.39 40.05
C LEU A 5 -3.21 52.65 39.29
N SER A 6 -1.95 52.68 38.86
CA SER A 6 -1.43 53.76 38.03
C SER A 6 -2.09 53.70 36.65
N PRO A 7 -2.63 54.80 36.11
CA PRO A 7 -3.22 54.83 34.77
C PRO A 7 -2.22 54.40 33.69
N LEU A 8 -0.92 54.59 33.93
CA LEU A 8 0.16 54.14 33.05
C LEU A 8 0.33 52.61 33.03
N GLY A 9 0.05 51.93 34.14
CA GLY A 9 0.14 50.47 34.21
C GLY A 9 -0.98 49.80 33.42
N ILE A 10 -2.18 50.39 33.44
CA ILE A 10 -3.34 49.89 32.72
C ILE A 10 -3.12 49.97 31.22
N THR A 11 -2.58 51.08 30.72
CA THR A 11 -2.32 51.25 29.27
C THR A 11 -1.30 50.25 28.75
N LEU A 12 -0.21 50.00 29.50
CA LEU A 12 0.79 48.99 29.17
C LEU A 12 0.21 47.57 29.17
N ALA A 13 -0.59 47.22 30.17
CA ALA A 13 -1.23 45.90 30.25
C ALA A 13 -2.17 45.66 29.06
N VAL A 14 -2.95 46.67 28.66
CA VAL A 14 -3.86 46.57 27.50
C VAL A 14 -3.07 46.40 26.21
N ALA A 15 -2.03 47.22 25.99
CA ALA A 15 -1.19 47.13 24.80
C ALA A 15 -0.53 45.75 24.66
N PHE A 16 -0.01 45.20 25.77
CA PHE A 16 0.60 43.87 25.78
C PHE A 16 -0.42 42.77 25.46
N THR A 17 -1.61 42.84 26.07
CA THR A 17 -2.65 41.82 25.87
C THR A 17 -3.18 41.81 24.43
N VAL A 18 -3.35 42.98 23.81
CA VAL A 18 -3.76 43.09 22.40
C VAL A 18 -2.67 42.54 21.47
N GLY A 19 -1.40 42.83 21.74
CA GLY A 19 -0.27 42.27 20.99
C GLY A 19 -0.24 40.74 21.06
N LEU A 20 -0.37 40.18 22.27
CA LEU A 20 -0.37 38.73 22.48
C LEU A 20 -1.58 38.04 21.83
N ALA A 21 -2.77 38.63 21.94
CA ALA A 21 -3.97 38.08 21.31
C ALA A 21 -3.89 38.12 19.77
N GLY A 22 -3.30 39.18 19.20
CA GLY A 22 -3.08 39.31 17.77
C GLY A 22 -2.12 38.26 17.21
N THR A 23 -0.99 38.01 17.90
CA THR A 23 -0.02 37.01 17.48
C THR A 23 -0.55 35.58 17.62
N LEU A 24 -1.23 35.27 18.73
CA LEU A 24 -1.90 33.98 18.94
C LEU A 24 -3.00 33.75 17.89
N GLY A 25 -3.84 34.75 17.64
CA GLY A 25 -4.90 34.67 16.65
C GLY A 25 -4.36 34.49 15.23
N TRP A 26 -3.19 35.05 14.91
CA TRP A 26 -2.54 34.86 13.61
C TRP A 26 -1.89 33.48 13.48
N MET A 27 -1.24 32.96 14.53
CA MET A 27 -0.63 31.62 14.54
C MET A 27 -1.66 30.48 14.59
N LEU A 28 -2.82 30.70 15.21
CA LEU A 28 -3.90 29.70 15.32
C LEU A 28 -4.85 29.71 14.11
N ARG A 29 -4.61 30.57 13.10
CA ARG A 29 -5.33 30.50 11.82
C ARG A 29 -4.88 29.25 11.08
N VAL A 30 -5.76 28.27 11.03
CA VAL A 30 -5.56 27.07 10.22
C VAL A 30 -5.44 27.48 8.75
N PRO A 31 -4.45 26.96 8.00
CA PRO A 31 -4.40 27.16 6.56
C PRO A 31 -5.67 26.60 5.91
N PRO A 32 -6.16 27.22 4.82
CA PRO A 32 -7.38 26.77 4.16
C PRO A 32 -7.27 25.28 3.81
N PRO A 33 -8.34 24.49 4.01
CA PRO A 33 -8.31 23.06 3.74
C PRO A 33 -7.89 22.81 2.29
N ALA A 34 -6.90 21.92 2.12
CA ALA A 34 -6.33 21.57 0.84
C ALA A 34 -7.44 21.26 -0.20
N PRO A 35 -7.23 21.62 -1.49
CA PRO A 35 -8.24 21.45 -2.52
C PRO A 35 -8.79 20.01 -2.56
N ARG A 36 -10.12 19.90 -2.62
CA ARG A 36 -10.92 18.66 -2.57
C ARG A 36 -10.57 17.58 -3.61
N GLY A 37 -9.60 17.82 -4.49
CA GLY A 37 -9.03 16.82 -5.40
C GLY A 37 -8.24 15.71 -4.69
N ALA A 38 -7.79 15.93 -3.45
CA ALA A 38 -7.12 14.91 -2.64
C ALA A 38 -8.09 14.02 -1.83
N THR A 39 -9.39 14.29 -1.86
CA THR A 39 -10.41 13.51 -1.12
C THR A 39 -10.94 12.30 -1.92
N SER A 40 -10.52 12.13 -3.18
CA SER A 40 -10.96 10.98 -3.98
C SER A 40 -10.30 9.66 -3.61
N THR A 41 -9.26 9.66 -2.77
CA THR A 41 -8.54 8.43 -2.36
C THR A 41 -9.10 7.77 -1.10
N VAL A 42 -9.93 8.46 -0.31
CA VAL A 42 -10.53 7.87 0.90
C VAL A 42 -11.86 7.17 0.59
N ARG A 43 -12.49 7.44 -0.56
CA ARG A 43 -13.72 6.76 -0.99
C ARG A 43 -13.51 5.33 -1.51
N SER A 44 -12.26 4.90 -1.71
CA SER A 44 -11.95 3.65 -2.43
C SER A 44 -11.67 2.44 -1.52
N VAL A 45 -11.61 2.60 -0.20
CA VAL A 45 -11.41 1.46 0.73
C VAL A 45 -12.74 0.78 1.09
N GLU A 46 -13.87 1.48 0.92
CA GLU A 46 -15.21 0.94 1.24
C GLU A 46 -15.66 -0.21 0.32
N SER A 47 -15.01 -0.45 -0.81
CA SER A 47 -15.42 -1.51 -1.75
C SER A 47 -14.27 -2.36 -2.29
N ILE A 48 -13.22 -2.61 -1.52
CA ILE A 48 -12.25 -3.66 -1.90
C ILE A 48 -13.02 -5.00 -1.90
N ARG A 49 -13.26 -5.55 -3.08
CA ARG A 49 -13.95 -6.84 -3.29
C ARG A 49 -12.97 -7.96 -3.61
N LYS A 50 -11.83 -7.65 -4.22
CA LYS A 50 -10.80 -8.64 -4.55
C LYS A 50 -9.38 -8.09 -4.39
N VAL A 51 -8.55 -8.83 -3.65
CA VAL A 51 -7.15 -8.51 -3.38
C VAL A 51 -6.24 -9.55 -4.04
N LEU A 52 -5.25 -9.10 -4.81
CA LEU A 52 -4.20 -9.92 -5.39
C LEU A 52 -2.92 -9.82 -4.55
N VAL A 53 -2.34 -10.97 -4.20
CA VAL A 53 -1.03 -11.08 -3.55
C VAL A 53 -0.10 -11.91 -4.42
N PRO A 54 0.77 -11.30 -5.25
CA PRO A 54 1.74 -12.03 -6.04
C PRO A 54 2.93 -12.47 -5.17
N ILE A 55 3.37 -13.72 -5.36
CA ILE A 55 4.52 -14.33 -4.69
C ILE A 55 5.61 -14.57 -5.73
N LEU A 56 6.76 -13.94 -5.53
CA LEU A 56 7.97 -14.10 -6.35
C LEU A 56 9.02 -14.91 -5.60
N ASP A 57 9.22 -14.55 -4.34
CA ASP A 57 10.04 -15.24 -3.36
C ASP A 57 9.30 -15.26 -2.02
N LEU A 58 9.59 -16.26 -1.19
CA LEU A 58 8.92 -16.44 0.11
C LEU A 58 9.22 -15.29 1.10
N GLY A 59 10.41 -14.68 1.05
CA GLY A 59 10.86 -13.75 2.07
C GLY A 59 10.06 -12.45 2.08
N ALA A 60 10.01 -11.75 0.95
CA ALA A 60 9.28 -10.49 0.84
C ALA A 60 7.75 -10.70 0.84
N SER A 61 7.29 -11.85 0.34
CA SER A 61 5.86 -12.12 0.16
C SER A 61 5.11 -12.43 1.45
N VAL A 62 5.76 -12.98 2.49
CA VAL A 62 5.12 -13.27 3.79
C VAL A 62 4.46 -12.03 4.39
N ARG A 63 5.20 -10.91 4.45
CA ARG A 63 4.69 -9.64 4.99
C ARG A 63 3.56 -9.06 4.14
N ALA A 64 3.60 -9.30 2.83
CA ALA A 64 2.56 -8.85 1.91
C ALA A 64 1.25 -9.63 2.14
N VAL A 65 1.32 -10.95 2.37
CA VAL A 65 0.15 -11.76 2.71
C VAL A 65 -0.47 -11.31 4.02
N GLU A 66 0.35 -11.08 5.05
CA GLU A 66 -0.13 -10.59 6.35
C GLU A 66 -0.81 -9.20 6.22
N LEU A 67 -0.18 -8.28 5.49
CA LEU A 67 -0.75 -6.97 5.23
C LEU A 67 -2.07 -7.07 4.46
N ALA A 68 -2.11 -7.88 3.39
CA ALA A 68 -3.32 -8.11 2.61
C ALA A 68 -4.44 -8.69 3.48
N ALA A 69 -4.10 -9.63 4.36
CA ALA A 69 -5.05 -10.23 5.29
C ALA A 69 -5.62 -9.19 6.26
N ARG A 70 -4.77 -8.34 6.83
CA ARG A 70 -5.19 -7.23 7.71
C ARG A 70 -6.05 -6.20 7.00
N LEU A 71 -5.73 -5.86 5.74
CA LEU A 71 -6.56 -4.97 4.93
C LEU A 71 -7.93 -5.58 4.58
N ASN A 72 -7.99 -6.92 4.53
CA ASN A 72 -9.24 -7.65 4.39
C ASN A 72 -10.04 -7.77 5.70
N GLN A 73 -9.46 -7.47 6.87
CA GLN A 73 -10.21 -7.58 8.12
C GLN A 73 -11.34 -6.54 8.13
N GLY A 74 -12.58 -7.01 8.27
CA GLY A 74 -13.79 -6.18 8.17
C GLY A 74 -14.39 -6.08 6.76
N HIS A 75 -13.67 -6.55 5.73
CA HIS A 75 -14.15 -6.59 4.35
C HIS A 75 -14.27 -8.06 3.89
N LYS A 76 -15.41 -8.48 3.32
CA LYS A 76 -15.56 -9.83 2.74
C LYS A 76 -14.90 -9.93 1.36
N ALA A 77 -13.71 -9.36 1.20
CA ALA A 77 -13.03 -9.38 -0.09
C ALA A 77 -12.39 -10.75 -0.35
N GLU A 78 -12.46 -11.19 -1.60
CA GLU A 78 -11.81 -12.39 -2.08
C GLU A 78 -10.29 -12.16 -2.13
N MET A 79 -9.51 -13.09 -1.57
CA MET A 79 -8.06 -13.05 -1.65
C MET A 79 -7.57 -14.04 -2.70
N LEU A 80 -6.82 -13.55 -3.68
CA LEU A 80 -6.13 -14.34 -4.68
C LEU A 80 -4.62 -14.27 -4.46
N ILE A 81 -4.00 -15.40 -4.17
CA ILE A 81 -2.55 -15.53 -4.02
C ILE A 81 -2.01 -16.20 -5.29
N VAL A 82 -1.06 -15.56 -5.98
CA VAL A 82 -0.49 -16.13 -7.21
C VAL A 82 1.01 -16.24 -7.11
N TYR A 83 1.54 -17.46 -7.22
CA TYR A 83 2.97 -17.66 -7.40
C TYR A 83 3.33 -17.41 -8.86
N VAL A 84 4.21 -16.44 -9.12
CA VAL A 84 4.65 -16.09 -10.46
C VAL A 84 6.09 -16.55 -10.65
N HIS A 85 6.26 -17.65 -11.38
CA HIS A 85 7.56 -18.22 -11.70
C HIS A 85 8.15 -17.52 -12.93
N GLU A 86 9.20 -16.73 -12.73
CA GLU A 86 9.91 -16.03 -13.81
C GLU A 86 10.91 -17.00 -14.49
N ILE A 87 10.67 -17.32 -15.76
CA ILE A 87 11.53 -18.23 -16.55
C ILE A 87 12.47 -17.40 -17.46
N PRO A 88 13.78 -17.67 -17.44
CA PRO A 88 14.74 -17.04 -18.36
C PRO A 88 14.35 -17.25 -19.84
N LEU A 89 14.65 -16.28 -20.71
CA LEU A 89 14.31 -16.37 -22.15
C LEU A 89 14.81 -17.66 -22.82
N GLN A 90 15.95 -18.16 -22.34
CA GLN A 90 16.69 -19.28 -22.90
C GLN A 90 16.16 -20.65 -22.44
N ALA A 91 15.28 -20.66 -21.43
CA ALA A 91 14.69 -21.89 -20.91
C ALA A 91 13.32 -22.17 -21.59
N PRO A 92 12.97 -23.45 -21.82
CA PRO A 92 11.63 -23.84 -22.25
C PRO A 92 10.57 -23.35 -21.27
N LEU A 93 9.42 -22.91 -21.79
CA LEU A 93 8.23 -22.62 -21.00
C LEU A 93 7.61 -23.95 -20.53
N ALA A 94 8.27 -24.61 -19.58
CA ALA A 94 7.71 -25.75 -18.89
C ALA A 94 6.88 -25.26 -17.70
N MET A 95 5.66 -25.77 -17.54
CA MET A 95 4.83 -25.46 -16.38
C MET A 95 5.43 -26.16 -15.14
N PRO A 96 5.90 -25.43 -14.11
CA PRO A 96 6.48 -26.01 -12.91
C PRO A 96 5.38 -26.41 -11.91
N GLU A 97 4.17 -26.74 -12.37
CA GLU A 97 3.00 -26.98 -11.52
C GLU A 97 3.23 -28.09 -10.47
N LYS A 98 4.25 -28.93 -10.68
CA LYS A 98 4.69 -29.99 -9.77
C LYS A 98 5.98 -29.67 -9.00
N ASP A 99 6.51 -28.45 -9.04
CA ASP A 99 7.68 -28.08 -8.24
C ASP A 99 7.29 -27.99 -6.75
N PRO A 100 7.85 -28.85 -5.87
CA PRO A 100 7.52 -28.85 -4.45
C PRO A 100 7.85 -27.52 -3.76
N ARG A 101 8.78 -26.71 -4.28
CA ARG A 101 9.10 -25.38 -3.74
C ARG A 101 7.96 -24.40 -3.93
N ILE A 102 7.31 -24.44 -5.11
CA ILE A 102 6.16 -23.60 -5.42
C ILE A 102 4.99 -23.98 -4.52
N GLN A 103 4.72 -25.28 -4.39
CA GLN A 103 3.63 -25.75 -3.52
C GLN A 103 3.88 -25.38 -2.06
N ARG A 104 5.11 -25.51 -1.56
CA ARG A 104 5.47 -25.06 -0.19
C ARG A 104 5.25 -23.56 -0.01
N ALA A 105 5.63 -22.75 -1.00
CA ALA A 105 5.45 -21.31 -0.95
C ALA A 105 3.97 -20.91 -0.89
N LEU A 106 3.15 -21.51 -1.75
CA LEU A 106 1.70 -21.30 -1.75
C LEU A 106 1.05 -21.80 -0.46
N ASN A 107 1.45 -22.97 0.05
CA ASN A 107 0.92 -23.52 1.29
C ASN A 107 1.25 -22.63 2.49
N ALA A 108 2.48 -22.10 2.57
CA ALA A 108 2.88 -21.19 3.63
C ALA A 108 2.09 -19.87 3.58
N ALA A 109 1.91 -19.30 2.38
CA ALA A 109 1.11 -18.10 2.20
C ALA A 109 -0.37 -18.33 2.52
N ALA A 110 -0.95 -19.44 2.05
CA ALA A 110 -2.31 -19.82 2.38
C ALA A 110 -2.49 -20.01 3.89
N PHE A 111 -1.54 -20.67 4.55
CA PHE A 111 -1.54 -20.84 6.00
C PHE A 111 -1.59 -19.50 6.72
N ILE A 112 -0.74 -18.53 6.35
CA ILE A 112 -0.77 -17.17 6.93
C ILE A 112 -2.15 -16.53 6.75
N ALA A 113 -2.73 -16.56 5.55
CA ALA A 113 -4.06 -16.01 5.32
C ALA A 113 -5.14 -16.69 6.18
N THR A 114 -5.07 -18.01 6.36
CA THR A 114 -6.03 -18.75 7.20
C THR A 114 -5.93 -18.39 8.69
N GLN A 115 -4.75 -17.99 9.19
CA GLN A 115 -4.60 -17.46 10.56
C GLN A 115 -5.42 -16.17 10.78
N HIS A 116 -5.76 -15.45 9.71
CA HIS A 116 -6.62 -14.27 9.72
C HIS A 116 -8.07 -14.59 9.30
N ALA A 117 -8.49 -15.86 9.33
CA ALA A 117 -9.82 -16.32 8.92
C ALA A 117 -10.18 -16.05 7.45
N ILE A 118 -9.17 -15.97 6.57
CA ILE A 118 -9.35 -15.80 5.13
C ILE A 118 -8.99 -17.11 4.43
N GLN A 119 -9.87 -17.57 3.54
CA GLN A 119 -9.61 -18.72 2.68
C GLN A 119 -9.19 -18.22 1.28
N PRO A 120 -7.89 -18.14 0.96
CA PRO A 120 -7.46 -17.59 -0.31
C PRO A 120 -7.62 -18.60 -1.45
N ARG A 121 -7.91 -18.11 -2.66
CA ARG A 121 -7.66 -18.87 -3.89
C ARG A 121 -6.18 -18.79 -4.21
N THR A 122 -5.58 -19.92 -4.59
CA THR A 122 -4.18 -20.00 -5.00
C THR A 122 -4.06 -20.36 -6.47
N LYS A 123 -3.08 -19.76 -7.16
CA LYS A 123 -2.73 -20.12 -8.54
C LYS A 123 -1.21 -20.13 -8.74
N VAL A 124 -0.75 -20.95 -9.67
CA VAL A 124 0.61 -20.89 -10.20
C VAL A 124 0.55 -20.25 -11.58
N ASN A 125 1.47 -19.34 -11.87
CA ASN A 125 1.60 -18.76 -13.19
C ASN A 125 3.07 -18.68 -13.60
N VAL A 126 3.32 -18.79 -14.89
CA VAL A 126 4.66 -18.81 -15.47
C VAL A 126 4.78 -17.65 -16.43
N ALA A 127 5.85 -16.87 -16.29
CA ALA A 127 6.07 -15.70 -17.13
C ALA A 127 7.55 -15.50 -17.45
N ARG A 128 7.85 -14.84 -18.57
CA ARG A 128 9.20 -14.33 -18.82
C ARG A 128 9.47 -13.00 -18.11
N GLN A 129 8.41 -12.26 -17.80
CA GLN A 129 8.46 -10.99 -17.09
C GLN A 129 7.38 -11.00 -16.01
N ALA A 130 7.78 -11.23 -14.76
CA ALA A 130 6.82 -11.39 -13.68
C ALA A 130 5.93 -10.14 -13.49
N GLY A 131 6.53 -8.94 -13.58
CA GLY A 131 5.79 -7.68 -13.44
C GLY A 131 4.69 -7.51 -14.49
N HIS A 132 4.97 -7.87 -15.73
CA HIS A 132 3.97 -7.81 -16.80
C HIS A 132 2.79 -8.74 -16.51
N ARG A 133 3.10 -9.99 -16.15
CA ARG A 133 2.09 -11.01 -15.89
C ARG A 133 1.23 -10.70 -14.67
N ILE A 134 1.81 -10.13 -13.62
CA ILE A 134 1.05 -9.68 -12.44
C ILE A 134 0.00 -8.66 -12.85
N VAL A 135 0.35 -7.69 -13.69
CA VAL A 135 -0.58 -6.66 -14.19
C VAL A 135 -1.67 -7.27 -15.08
N GLU A 136 -1.35 -8.28 -15.88
CA GLU A 136 -2.35 -9.02 -16.67
C GLU A 136 -3.33 -9.80 -15.78
N ILE A 137 -2.82 -10.59 -14.83
CA ILE A 137 -3.65 -11.34 -13.87
C ILE A 137 -4.58 -10.38 -13.12
N ALA A 138 -4.05 -9.23 -12.70
CA ALA A 138 -4.83 -8.22 -12.00
C ALA A 138 -6.03 -7.75 -12.83
N ARG A 139 -5.87 -7.61 -14.16
CA ARG A 139 -6.96 -7.27 -15.08
C ARG A 139 -7.90 -8.44 -15.35
N GLU A 140 -7.36 -9.63 -15.63
CA GLU A 140 -8.11 -10.86 -15.89
C GLU A 140 -9.06 -11.18 -14.73
N GLU A 141 -8.60 -10.96 -13.49
CA GLU A 141 -9.35 -11.25 -12.27
C GLU A 141 -10.15 -10.06 -11.75
N ASN A 142 -10.04 -8.88 -12.37
CA ASN A 142 -10.66 -7.62 -11.94
C ASN A 142 -10.37 -7.33 -10.46
N VAL A 143 -9.10 -7.29 -10.08
CA VAL A 143 -8.70 -7.04 -8.68
C VAL A 143 -8.72 -5.55 -8.35
N ASP A 144 -9.18 -5.20 -7.16
CA ASP A 144 -9.26 -3.80 -6.71
C ASP A 144 -7.94 -3.33 -6.08
N LEU A 145 -7.16 -4.29 -5.56
CA LEU A 145 -5.92 -4.03 -4.82
C LEU A 145 -4.88 -5.10 -5.11
N ILE A 146 -3.64 -4.67 -5.35
CA ILE A 146 -2.46 -5.54 -5.39
C ILE A 146 -1.60 -5.23 -4.15
N VAL A 147 -1.32 -6.25 -3.34
CA VAL A 147 -0.42 -6.14 -2.19
C VAL A 147 0.79 -7.03 -2.46
N MET A 148 1.97 -6.45 -2.58
CA MET A 148 3.19 -7.20 -2.88
C MET A 148 4.35 -6.77 -2.02
N GLY A 149 5.25 -7.71 -1.75
CA GLY A 149 6.51 -7.43 -1.07
C GLY A 149 7.46 -6.71 -2.01
N ILE A 150 8.19 -5.73 -1.47
CA ILE A 150 9.35 -5.17 -2.14
C ILE A 150 10.59 -5.93 -1.65
N SER A 151 11.33 -6.50 -2.58
CA SER A 151 12.61 -7.13 -2.29
C SER A 151 13.71 -6.12 -2.58
N HIS A 152 14.40 -5.66 -1.53
CA HIS A 152 15.57 -4.78 -1.67
C HIS A 152 16.76 -5.61 -2.17
N GLN A 153 16.77 -5.88 -3.47
CA GLN A 153 17.96 -6.39 -4.12
C GLN A 153 18.86 -5.17 -4.32
N ASN A 154 19.91 -5.04 -3.50
CA ASN A 154 20.92 -3.98 -3.62
C ASN A 154 21.77 -4.20 -4.88
N ARG A 155 21.16 -4.07 -6.06
CA ARG A 155 21.86 -4.01 -7.33
C ARG A 155 22.11 -2.54 -7.66
N PRO A 156 23.35 -2.15 -8.00
CA PRO A 156 23.61 -0.81 -8.48
C PRO A 156 22.73 -0.56 -9.73
N ASN A 157 22.06 0.59 -9.76
CA ASN A 157 21.15 1.02 -10.83
C ASN A 157 19.75 0.34 -10.91
N GLU A 158 19.29 -0.37 -9.87
CA GLU A 158 17.89 -0.80 -9.78
C GLU A 158 17.02 0.17 -8.96
N SER A 159 15.72 0.22 -9.26
CA SER A 159 14.74 1.00 -8.48
C SER A 159 14.75 0.55 -7.02
N PRO A 160 14.59 1.47 -6.04
CA PRO A 160 14.46 1.12 -4.62
C PRO A 160 13.33 0.12 -4.31
N LEU A 161 12.30 0.05 -5.17
CA LEU A 161 11.18 -0.89 -5.06
C LEU A 161 11.52 -2.29 -5.62
N GLY A 162 12.61 -2.41 -6.37
CA GLY A 162 12.92 -3.57 -7.20
C GLY A 162 12.18 -3.54 -8.54
N ARG A 163 12.76 -4.23 -9.54
CA ARG A 163 12.27 -4.24 -10.93
C ARG A 163 10.80 -4.65 -11.08
N VAL A 164 10.34 -5.66 -10.35
CA VAL A 164 8.97 -6.19 -10.49
C VAL A 164 7.94 -5.23 -9.91
N ALA A 165 8.16 -4.75 -8.68
CA ALA A 165 7.26 -3.80 -8.05
C ALA A 165 7.21 -2.47 -8.82
N GLU A 166 8.35 -1.98 -9.31
CA GLU A 166 8.42 -0.80 -10.18
C GLU A 166 7.56 -0.98 -11.43
N HIS A 167 7.64 -2.14 -12.09
CA HIS A 167 6.83 -2.43 -13.27
C HIS A 167 5.33 -2.47 -12.94
N VAL A 168 4.94 -3.11 -11.83
CA VAL A 168 3.54 -3.20 -11.40
C VAL A 168 2.97 -1.81 -11.11
N VAL A 169 3.70 -0.97 -10.37
CA VAL A 169 3.27 0.40 -10.03
C VAL A 169 3.09 1.24 -11.30
N ARG A 170 4.04 1.20 -12.24
CA ARG A 170 3.93 1.91 -13.52
C ARG A 170 2.78 1.37 -14.38
N GLY A 171 2.65 0.04 -14.44
CA GLY A 171 1.64 -0.65 -15.24
C GLY A 171 0.19 -0.43 -14.75
N CYS A 172 0.01 -0.29 -13.44
CA CYS A 172 -1.27 0.03 -12.82
C CYS A 172 -1.63 1.52 -12.94
N ARG A 173 -0.63 2.42 -12.93
CA ARG A 173 -0.85 3.88 -13.07
C ARG A 173 -1.19 4.29 -14.51
N ALA A 174 -0.55 3.67 -15.51
CA ALA A 174 -0.72 4.02 -16.92
C ALA A 174 -2.06 3.55 -17.52
N ARG A 175 -2.71 2.55 -16.91
CA ARG A 175 -4.01 2.04 -17.33
C ARG A 175 -4.98 2.16 -16.15
N ARG A 176 -5.62 3.33 -16.04
CA ARG A 176 -6.78 3.52 -15.18
C ARG A 176 -7.81 2.44 -15.54
N TRP A 177 -7.92 1.47 -14.64
CA TRP A 177 -9.00 0.50 -14.49
C TRP A 177 -10.32 1.12 -14.98
N ARG A 178 -10.82 0.60 -16.11
CA ARG A 178 -12.18 0.85 -16.61
C ARG A 178 -13.01 -0.36 -16.30
#